data_AF-A0A9E5N9L6-F1
#
_entry.id   AF-A0A9E5N9L6-F1
#
_cell.length_a   1.000
_cell.length_b   1.000
_cell.length_c   1.000
_cell.angle_alpha   90.00
_cell.angle_beta   90.00
_cell.angle_gamma   90.00
#
_symmetry.space_group_name_H-M   'P 1'
#
loop_
_entity.id
_entity.type
_entity.pdbx_description
1 polymer ?
#
loop_
_entity_poly.entity_id
_entity_poly.type
_entity_poly.pdbx_seq_one_letter_code
_entity_poly.pdbx_strand_id
1 'polypeptide(L)' 'ELRVKESDRVSSMAKVLKELGVDVEELPDGLIIQGKQSLKRARIDSRGDHRVAMAAAIAGQVGGEVEI' A
#
# COMPACT_ATOMS: atom_id res chain seq x y z
N GLU A 1 11.18 14.43 -9.13
CA GLU A 1 10.59 15.49 -8.27
C GLU A 1 9.34 15.04 -7.49
N LEU A 2 9.34 13.85 -6.86
CA LEU A 2 8.16 13.31 -6.16
C LEU A 2 8.22 13.41 -4.62
N ARG A 3 9.35 13.84 -4.04
CA ARG A 3 9.52 13.96 -2.57
C ARG A 3 9.17 15.33 -1.99
N VAL A 4 8.82 16.33 -2.80
CA VAL A 4 8.75 17.73 -2.33
C VAL A 4 7.32 18.29 -2.28
N LYS A 5 6.31 17.61 -2.84
CA LYS A 5 4.92 18.08 -2.77
C LYS A 5 3.96 16.92 -2.48
N GLU A 6 3.36 16.98 -1.28
CA GLU A 6 2.20 16.20 -0.83
C GLU A 6 2.32 14.67 -0.87
N SER A 7 2.71 14.14 0.30
CA SER A 7 2.68 12.72 0.67
C SER A 7 3.74 11.87 -0.03
N ASP A 8 4.64 11.28 0.75
CA ASP A 8 5.53 10.23 0.25
C ASP A 8 4.66 8.99 -0.06
N ARG A 9 4.06 8.99 -1.25
CA ARG A 9 3.14 7.92 -1.70
C ARG A 9 3.87 6.60 -1.88
N VAL A 10 5.18 6.63 -2.15
CA VAL A 10 6.02 5.43 -2.23
C VAL A 10 6.05 4.78 -0.85
N SER A 11 6.42 5.55 0.18
CA SER A 11 6.47 5.04 1.55
C SER A 11 5.08 4.67 2.08
N SER A 12 4.05 5.46 1.76
CA SER A 12 2.67 5.19 2.16
C SER A 12 2.16 3.87 1.57
N MET A 13 2.39 3.65 0.26
CA MET A 13 1.98 2.42 -0.40
C MET A 13 2.79 1.21 0.06
N ALA A 14 4.11 1.36 0.27
CA ALA A 14 4.95 0.32 0.85
C ALA A 14 4.38 -0.16 2.20
N LYS A 15 3.96 0.78 3.05
CA LYS A 15 3.39 0.45 4.36
C LYS A 15 2.07 -0.31 4.23
N VAL A 16 1.15 0.16 3.38
CA VAL A 16 -0.12 -0.54 3.13
C VAL A 16 0.11 -1.97 2.63
N LEU A 17 1.01 -2.14 1.66
CA LEU A 17 1.35 -3.44 1.11
C LEU A 17 1.94 -4.38 2.18
N LYS A 18 2.87 -3.87 3.02
CA LYS A 18 3.42 -4.65 4.15
C LYS A 18 2.36 -5.04 5.16
N GLU A 19 1.41 -4.16 5.48
CA GLU A 19 0.29 -4.45 6.39
C GLU A 19 -0.62 -5.54 5.82
N LEU A 20 -0.83 -5.55 4.51
CA LEU A 20 -1.53 -6.63 3.78
C LEU A 20 -0.71 -7.92 3.67
N GLY A 21 0.51 -7.96 4.22
CA GLY A 21 1.39 -9.12 4.20
C GLY A 21 2.13 -9.31 2.88
N VAL A 22 2.18 -8.27 2.03
CA VAL A 22 2.92 -8.29 0.77
C VAL A 22 4.40 -8.05 1.03
N ASP A 23 5.25 -8.88 0.42
CA ASP A 23 6.68 -8.67 0.37
C ASP A 23 7.01 -7.56 -0.64
N VAL A 24 7.45 -6.43 -0.11
CA VAL A 24 7.76 -5.23 -0.87
C VAL A 24 9.06 -4.60 -0.38
N GLU A 25 9.93 -4.31 -1.34
CA GLU A 25 11.15 -3.56 -1.15
C GLU A 25 10.92 -2.12 -1.61
N GLU A 26 11.29 -1.16 -0.76
CA GLU A 26 11.16 0.26 -1.04
C GLU A 26 12.45 0.78 -1.68
N LEU A 27 12.31 1.45 -2.82
CA LEU A 27 13.40 2.11 -3.54
C LEU A 27 13.26 3.64 -3.41
N PRO A 28 14.34 4.42 -3.68
CA PRO A 28 14.29 5.88 -3.62
C PRO A 28 13.19 6.53 -4.48
N ASP A 29 12.79 5.88 -5.57
CA ASP A 29 11.84 6.36 -6.57
C ASP A 29 10.75 5.35 -6.93
N GLY A 30 10.60 4.25 -6.19
CA GLY A 30 9.66 3.19 -6.55
C GLY A 30 9.57 2.05 -5.54
N LEU A 31 8.93 0.95 -5.97
CA LEU A 31 8.71 -0.26 -5.18
C LEU A 31 9.01 -1.50 -6.03
N ILE A 32 9.65 -2.50 -5.44
CA ILE A 32 9.71 -3.86 -5.98
C ILE A 32 8.71 -4.70 -5.19
N ILE A 33 7.70 -5.25 -5.87
CA ILE A 33 6.62 -6.03 -5.26
C ILE A 33 6.74 -7.48 -5.71
N GLN A 34 6.87 -8.41 -4.76
CA GLN A 34 6.88 -9.84 -5.06
C GLN A 34 5.44 -10.39 -5.10
N GLY A 35 5.05 -10.95 -6.26
CA GLY A 35 3.71 -11.50 -6.47
C GLY A 35 3.48 -12.89 -5.85
N LYS A 36 2.28 -13.45 -6.08
CA LYS A 36 1.84 -14.81 -5.66
C LYS A 36 1.61 -15.01 -4.16
N GLN A 37 1.12 -13.99 -3.48
CA GLN A 37 0.91 -14.01 -2.03
C GLN A 37 -0.57 -13.90 -1.70
N SER A 38 -1.04 -14.65 -0.70
CA SER A 38 -2.37 -14.42 -0.14
C SER A 38 -2.33 -13.18 0.74
N LEU A 39 -3.19 -12.21 0.44
CA LEU A 39 -3.29 -10.99 1.23
C LEU A 39 -3.88 -11.32 2.60
N LYS A 40 -3.35 -10.68 3.64
CA LYS A 40 -3.86 -10.76 5.00
C LYS A 40 -4.90 -9.66 5.23
N ARG A 41 -5.81 -9.92 6.16
CA ARG A 41 -6.67 -8.88 6.71
C ARG A 41 -5.80 -7.80 7.37
N ALA A 42 -6.07 -6.53 7.05
CA ALA A 42 -5.33 -5.40 7.62
C ALA A 42 -6.25 -4.19 7.83
N ARG A 43 -5.91 -3.36 8.83
CA ARG A 43 -6.45 -2.01 8.97
C ARG A 43 -5.44 -1.03 8.39
N ILE A 44 -5.87 -0.24 7.42
CA ILE A 44 -5.02 0.61 6.58
C ILE A 44 -5.27 2.08 6.88
N ASP A 45 -4.24 2.79 7.32
CA ASP A 45 -4.30 4.26 7.43
C ASP A 45 -3.95 4.91 6.09
N SER A 46 -4.96 5.48 5.43
CA SER A 46 -4.78 6.19 4.15
C SER A 46 -4.05 7.54 4.26
N ARG A 47 -3.87 8.07 5.48
CA ARG A 47 -3.18 9.34 5.76
C ARG A 47 -3.70 10.54 4.94
N GLY A 48 -4.99 10.51 4.61
CA GLY A 48 -5.65 11.55 3.81
C GLY A 48 -5.37 11.47 2.30
N ASP A 49 -4.67 10.43 1.81
CA ASP A 49 -4.51 10.18 0.38
C ASP A 49 -5.60 9.23 -0.13
N HIS A 50 -6.56 9.78 -0.86
CA HIS A 50 -7.66 9.02 -1.45
C HIS A 50 -7.17 7.91 -2.39
N ARG A 51 -6.00 8.05 -3.04
CA ARG A 51 -5.44 6.99 -3.89
C ARG A 51 -4.97 5.81 -3.08
N VAL A 52 -4.38 6.05 -1.90
CA VAL A 52 -3.98 4.99 -0.98
C VAL A 52 -5.22 4.26 -0.47
N ALA A 53 -6.28 4.99 -0.09
CA ALA A 53 -7.56 4.41 0.30
C ALA A 53 -8.17 3.54 -0.82
N MET A 54 -8.27 4.06 -2.04
CA MET A 54 -8.84 3.31 -3.18
C MET A 54 -8.01 2.06 -3.52
N ALA A 55 -6.67 2.16 -3.49
CA ALA A 55 -5.81 1.01 -3.72
C ALA A 55 -6.01 -0.09 -2.67
N ALA A 56 -6.12 0.30 -1.39
CA ALA A 56 -6.40 -0.62 -0.30
C ALA A 56 -7.77 -1.30 -0.46
N ALA A 57 -8.80 -0.57 -0.88
CA ALA A 57 -10.13 -1.12 -1.15
C ALA A 57 -10.11 -2.16 -2.29
N ILE A 58 -9.37 -1.88 -3.37
CA ILE A 58 -9.19 -2.81 -4.50
C ILE A 58 -8.45 -4.06 -4.04
N ALA A 59 -7.36 -3.90 -3.28
CA ALA A 59 -6.60 -5.03 -2.73
C ALA A 59 -7.48 -5.94 -1.87
N GLY A 60 -8.42 -5.36 -1.11
CA GLY A 60 -9.32 -6.14 -0.27
C GLY A 60 -10.28 -7.06 -1.02
N GLN A 61 -10.63 -6.74 -2.26
CA GLN A 61 -11.50 -7.61 -3.08
C GLN A 61 -10.84 -8.93 -3.47
N VAL A 62 -9.50 -9.03 -3.42
CA VAL A 62 -8.74 -10.19 -3.92
C VAL A 62 -8.38 -11.19 -2.82
N GLY A 63 -8.64 -10.88 -1.53
CA GLY A 63 -8.48 -11.86 -0.46
C GLY A 63 -8.13 -11.33 0.94
N GLY A 64 -7.91 -10.03 1.12
CA GLY A 64 -7.72 -9.43 2.44
C GLY A 64 -8.99 -8.68 2.87
N GLU A 65 -9.56 -8.95 4.03
CA GLU A 65 -10.49 -7.96 4.59
C GLU A 65 -9.71 -6.68 4.89
N VAL A 66 -10.11 -5.55 4.30
CA VAL A 66 -9.44 -4.27 4.49
C VAL A 66 -10.40 -3.30 5.17
N GLU A 67 -9.97 -2.77 6.31
CA GLU A 67 -10.63 -1.64 6.98
C GLU A 67 -9.78 -0.40 6.76
N ILE A 68 -10.33 0.65 6.15
CA ILE A 68 -9.61 1.90 5.80
C ILE A 68 -9.94 2.98 6.81
#